data_AF-A0A1I7HYH6-F1
#
_entry.id   AF-A0A1I7HYH6-F1
#
_cell.length_a   1.000
_cell.length_b   1.000
_cell.length_c   1.000
_cell.angle_alpha   90.00
_cell.angle_beta   90.00
_cell.angle_gamma   90.00
#
_symmetry.space_group_name_H-M   'P 1'
#
loop_
_entity.id
_entity.type
_entity.pdbx_description
1 polymer ?
#
loop_
_entity_poly.entity_id
_entity_poly.type
_entity_poly.pdbx_seq_one_letter_code
_entity_poly.pdbx_strand_id
1 'polypeptide(L)'
;MTFYEQIVNEVQMSNYSRYYNVYASGRTVVPLTKKEPLPYEEQIQDFVQKVKDADCVIVGGASGLSAAGGGDFYYEDNASYRKYFGKYAEKYGFKGAFAGTFAHWDSREEFWGYMATFLHTTQHAEVRKPYLDLDAVLADKEFFVLTTNQDTQFVKLYPESKVAQIQGDHRFFQCSRCCTDEVWDAVKPVQEMIDAMGEGTEVPKELIPRCSHCGAEAFPWVRGYGNFLTGKKYEEEYQKTSDYILAHKDEKILFLELGVGRLTPMFIQEPFWALVNSLPQTTYISVNKDYAFLPEAIEDRGLAIQADIGKVLEDVRSEMKKKVTAV
;
A
#
# COMPACT_ATOMS: atom_id res chain seq x y z
N MET A 1 2.51 7.86 20.74
CA MET A 1 1.60 7.16 19.82
C MET A 1 0.47 8.07 19.44
N THR A 2 0.25 8.26 18.14
CA THR A 2 -0.79 9.12 17.59
C THR A 2 -2.16 8.42 17.63
N PHE A 3 -3.25 9.15 17.32
CA PHE A 3 -4.60 8.59 17.35
C PHE A 3 -4.75 7.36 16.45
N TYR A 4 -4.30 7.44 15.20
CA TYR A 4 -4.40 6.32 14.26
C TYR A 4 -3.48 5.15 14.64
N GLU A 5 -2.29 5.44 15.16
CA GLU A 5 -1.36 4.41 15.62
C GLU A 5 -1.92 3.60 16.79
N GLN A 6 -2.64 4.25 17.71
CA GLN A 6 -3.32 3.55 18.81
C GLN A 6 -4.34 2.55 18.30
N ILE A 7 -5.15 2.92 17.31
CA ILE A 7 -6.14 2.02 16.68
C ILE A 7 -5.43 0.84 16.01
N VAL A 8 -4.38 1.11 15.22
CA VAL A 8 -3.57 0.06 14.57
C VAL A 8 -3.02 -0.92 15.61
N ASN A 9 -2.46 -0.43 16.70
CA ASN A 9 -1.92 -1.27 17.77
C ASN A 9 -3.03 -2.08 18.46
N GLU A 10 -4.18 -1.47 18.74
CA GLU A 10 -5.32 -2.14 19.37
C GLU A 10 -5.84 -3.29 18.51
N VAL A 11 -6.11 -3.06 17.22
CA VAL A 11 -6.60 -4.13 16.33
C VAL A 11 -5.53 -5.18 16.07
N GLN A 12 -4.26 -4.79 15.99
CA GLN A 12 -3.15 -5.74 15.85
C GLN A 12 -3.09 -6.69 17.05
N MET A 13 -3.16 -6.16 18.28
CA MET A 13 -3.07 -6.96 19.50
C MET A 13 -4.32 -7.80 19.75
N SER A 14 -5.52 -7.22 19.56
CA SER A 14 -6.79 -7.90 19.85
C SER A 14 -7.14 -8.97 18.82
N ASN A 15 -6.81 -8.71 17.55
CA ASN A 15 -7.20 -9.58 16.44
C ASN A 15 -6.00 -10.24 15.76
N TYR A 16 -5.19 -9.48 15.01
CA TYR A 16 -4.21 -10.05 14.08
C TYR A 16 -3.20 -10.98 14.76
N SER A 17 -2.54 -10.52 15.83
CA SER A 17 -1.53 -11.30 16.54
C SER A 17 -2.14 -12.52 17.25
N ARG A 18 -3.36 -12.40 17.76
CA ARG A 18 -4.04 -13.49 18.47
C ARG A 18 -4.57 -14.58 17.53
N TYR A 19 -4.99 -14.20 16.33
CA TYR A 19 -5.64 -15.08 15.36
C TYR A 19 -4.89 -15.18 14.04
N TYR A 20 -3.56 -15.04 14.08
CA TYR A 20 -2.69 -15.00 12.89
C TYR A 20 -2.98 -16.13 11.89
N ASN A 21 -3.19 -17.36 12.36
CA ASN A 21 -3.48 -18.51 11.48
C ASN A 21 -4.80 -18.36 10.69
N VAL A 22 -5.79 -17.65 11.23
CA VAL A 22 -7.04 -17.37 10.52
C VAL A 22 -6.75 -16.41 9.36
N TYR A 23 -6.02 -15.34 9.62
CA TYR A 23 -5.61 -14.36 8.62
C TYR A 23 -4.70 -14.96 7.54
N ALA A 24 -3.70 -15.74 7.94
CA ALA A 24 -2.83 -16.47 7.02
C ALA A 24 -3.60 -17.43 6.11
N SER A 25 -4.77 -17.94 6.56
CA SER A 25 -5.66 -18.77 5.74
C SER A 25 -6.62 -17.99 4.82
N GLY A 26 -6.43 -16.68 4.65
CA GLY A 26 -7.29 -15.85 3.80
C GLY A 26 -8.59 -15.39 4.45
N ARG A 27 -8.79 -15.61 5.75
CA ARG A 27 -10.05 -15.34 6.47
C ARG A 27 -9.92 -14.20 7.48
N THR A 28 -11.02 -13.85 8.13
CA THR A 28 -11.08 -12.88 9.24
C THR A 28 -11.85 -13.46 10.43
N VAL A 29 -11.56 -12.99 11.64
CA VAL A 29 -12.33 -13.33 12.85
C VAL A 29 -13.51 -12.38 13.10
N VAL A 30 -13.55 -11.26 12.37
CA VAL A 30 -14.64 -10.29 12.46
C VAL A 30 -15.90 -10.89 11.82
N PRO A 31 -17.06 -10.91 12.52
CA PRO A 31 -18.32 -11.35 11.94
C PRO A 31 -18.68 -10.50 10.71
N LEU A 32 -18.97 -11.17 9.60
CA LEU A 32 -19.30 -10.55 8.33
C LEU A 32 -20.81 -10.53 8.09
N THR A 33 -21.26 -9.57 7.30
CA THR A 33 -22.65 -9.47 6.85
C THR A 33 -23.11 -10.78 6.21
N LYS A 34 -24.41 -11.06 6.39
CA LYS A 34 -25.11 -12.16 5.71
C LYS A 34 -25.97 -11.66 4.55
N LYS A 35 -25.96 -10.34 4.28
CA LYS A 35 -26.68 -9.76 3.16
C LYS A 35 -26.02 -10.18 1.85
N GLU A 36 -26.85 -10.58 0.88
CA GLU A 36 -26.37 -10.82 -0.47
C GLU A 36 -25.87 -9.51 -1.10
N PRO A 37 -24.73 -9.51 -1.82
CA PRO A 37 -24.27 -8.33 -2.53
C PRO A 37 -25.30 -7.86 -3.57
N LEU A 38 -25.40 -6.54 -3.77
CA LEU A 38 -26.17 -5.98 -4.88
C LEU A 38 -25.60 -6.45 -6.23
N PRO A 39 -26.40 -6.43 -7.31
CA PRO A 39 -25.86 -6.57 -8.67
C PRO A 39 -24.70 -5.61 -8.92
N TYR A 40 -23.71 -6.02 -9.72
CA TYR A 40 -22.47 -5.26 -9.92
C TYR A 40 -22.72 -3.81 -10.36
N GLU A 41 -23.63 -3.59 -11.31
CA GLU A 41 -23.99 -2.26 -11.80
C GLU A 41 -24.58 -1.38 -10.68
N GLU A 42 -25.38 -1.95 -9.78
CA GLU A 42 -25.92 -1.26 -8.61
C GLU A 42 -24.82 -0.95 -7.58
N GLN A 43 -23.84 -1.84 -7.41
CA GLN A 43 -22.66 -1.56 -6.57
C GLN A 43 -21.83 -0.38 -7.13
N ILE A 44 -21.65 -0.30 -8.46
CA ILE A 44 -20.97 0.85 -9.08
C ILE A 44 -21.76 2.15 -8.86
N GLN A 45 -23.09 2.10 -8.99
CA GLN A 45 -23.92 3.27 -8.72
C GLN A 45 -23.85 3.70 -7.25
N ASP A 46 -23.86 2.75 -6.30
CA ASP A 46 -23.73 3.02 -4.87
C ASP A 46 -22.33 3.57 -4.52
N PHE A 47 -21.26 3.05 -5.14
CA PHE A 47 -19.91 3.62 -5.01
C PHE A 47 -19.94 5.10 -5.43
N VAL A 48 -20.41 5.40 -6.64
CA VAL A 48 -20.50 6.77 -7.15
C VAL A 48 -21.29 7.67 -6.19
N GLN A 49 -22.40 7.16 -5.65
CA GLN A 49 -23.24 7.92 -4.74
C GLN A 49 -22.53 8.21 -3.41
N LYS A 50 -21.88 7.22 -2.80
CA LYS A 50 -21.09 7.38 -1.57
C LYS A 50 -19.93 8.36 -1.73
N VAL A 51 -19.23 8.34 -2.88
CA VAL A 51 -18.20 9.36 -3.18
C VAL A 51 -18.82 10.75 -3.25
N LYS A 52 -19.96 10.90 -3.94
CA LYS A 52 -20.64 12.20 -4.06
C LYS A 52 -21.16 12.73 -2.73
N ASP A 53 -21.71 11.87 -1.88
CA ASP A 53 -22.32 12.24 -0.60
C ASP A 53 -21.31 12.53 0.50
N ALA A 54 -20.07 12.03 0.37
CA ALA A 54 -18.99 12.30 1.30
C ALA A 54 -18.50 13.74 1.17
N ASP A 55 -18.23 14.37 2.32
CA ASP A 55 -17.57 15.67 2.40
C ASP A 55 -16.08 15.50 2.12
N CYS A 56 -15.49 14.41 2.61
CA CYS A 56 -14.10 14.05 2.34
C CYS A 56 -13.88 12.52 2.26
N VAL A 57 -12.77 12.12 1.63
CA VAL A 57 -12.42 10.70 1.42
C VAL A 57 -11.08 10.36 2.07
N ILE A 58 -11.01 9.24 2.79
CA ILE A 58 -9.75 8.67 3.24
C ILE A 58 -9.51 7.39 2.46
N VAL A 59 -8.50 7.42 1.60
CA VAL A 59 -8.10 6.29 0.77
C VAL A 59 -7.11 5.43 1.53
N GLY A 60 -7.42 4.14 1.66
CA GLY A 60 -6.52 3.11 2.14
C GLY A 60 -6.02 2.24 0.98
N GLY A 61 -4.83 2.54 0.45
CA GLY A 61 -4.24 1.79 -0.66
C GLY A 61 -3.25 0.72 -0.22
N ALA A 62 -3.33 -0.46 -0.83
CA ALA A 62 -2.39 -1.56 -0.58
C ALA A 62 -2.02 -2.29 -1.88
N SER A 63 -1.31 -3.41 -1.77
CA SER A 63 -0.60 -4.03 -2.90
C SER A 63 -1.54 -4.48 -4.02
N GLY A 64 -2.80 -4.79 -3.70
CA GLY A 64 -3.81 -5.13 -4.70
C GLY A 64 -4.08 -4.00 -5.70
N LEU A 65 -4.03 -2.73 -5.27
CA LEU A 65 -4.20 -1.57 -6.15
C LEU A 65 -3.09 -1.50 -7.22
N SER A 66 -1.84 -1.74 -6.81
CA SER A 66 -0.71 -1.79 -7.75
C SER A 66 -0.75 -3.03 -8.64
N ALA A 67 -1.14 -4.18 -8.10
CA ALA A 67 -1.27 -5.42 -8.86
C ALA A 67 -2.31 -5.30 -9.98
N ALA A 68 -3.46 -4.66 -9.71
CA ALA A 68 -4.49 -4.39 -10.72
C ALA A 68 -4.01 -3.53 -11.91
N GLY A 69 -2.87 -2.84 -11.74
CA GLY A 69 -2.22 -2.06 -12.79
C GLY A 69 -0.95 -2.71 -13.38
N GLY A 70 -0.73 -4.02 -13.16
CA GLY A 70 0.45 -4.76 -13.63
C GLY A 70 1.67 -4.70 -12.70
N GLY A 71 1.51 -4.18 -11.48
CA GLY A 71 2.52 -4.21 -10.42
C GLY A 71 2.50 -5.50 -9.58
N ASP A 72 2.20 -6.64 -10.19
CA ASP A 72 1.94 -7.93 -9.56
C ASP A 72 3.18 -8.85 -9.47
N PHE A 73 4.39 -8.30 -9.58
CA PHE A 73 5.65 -9.06 -9.60
C PHE A 73 6.11 -9.61 -8.23
N TYR A 74 5.38 -9.35 -7.14
CA TYR A 74 5.87 -9.60 -5.78
C TYR A 74 5.85 -11.07 -5.37
N TYR A 75 4.79 -11.82 -5.68
CA TYR A 75 4.53 -13.10 -5.01
C TYR A 75 4.53 -14.33 -5.92
N GLU A 76 4.39 -14.12 -7.22
CA GLU A 76 4.25 -15.20 -8.19
C GLU A 76 5.33 -15.14 -9.26
N ASP A 77 5.61 -16.30 -9.84
CA ASP A 77 6.48 -16.42 -11.00
C ASP A 77 5.72 -16.09 -12.29
N ASN A 78 5.36 -14.82 -12.45
CA ASN A 78 4.54 -14.32 -13.55
C ASN A 78 5.35 -13.46 -14.55
N ALA A 79 4.68 -13.00 -15.61
CA ALA A 79 5.32 -12.20 -16.66
C ALA A 79 5.92 -10.88 -16.13
N SER A 80 5.26 -10.21 -15.18
CA SER A 80 5.75 -8.97 -14.58
C SER A 80 7.03 -9.23 -13.76
N TYR A 81 7.03 -10.28 -12.95
CA TYR A 81 8.21 -10.73 -12.21
C TYR A 81 9.37 -11.09 -13.15
N ARG A 82 9.11 -11.92 -14.17
CA ARG A 82 10.13 -12.32 -15.15
C ARG A 82 10.69 -11.14 -15.94
N LYS A 83 9.86 -10.13 -16.24
CA LYS A 83 10.29 -8.91 -16.93
C LYS A 83 11.38 -8.15 -16.15
N TYR A 84 11.21 -7.98 -14.83
CA TYR A 84 12.13 -7.15 -14.03
C TYR A 84 13.23 -7.95 -13.33
N PHE A 85 12.96 -9.21 -12.99
CA PHE A 85 13.83 -10.03 -12.15
C PHE A 85 14.25 -11.35 -12.82
N GLY A 86 14.00 -11.52 -14.12
CA GLY A 86 14.29 -12.75 -14.87
C GLY A 86 15.70 -13.29 -14.65
N LYS A 87 16.72 -12.41 -14.71
CA LYS A 87 18.13 -12.76 -14.45
C LYS A 87 18.36 -13.39 -13.07
N TYR A 88 17.64 -12.92 -12.05
CA TYR A 88 17.73 -13.48 -10.70
C TYR A 88 16.90 -14.76 -10.56
N ALA A 89 15.73 -14.80 -11.19
CA ALA A 89 14.88 -15.98 -11.20
C ALA A 89 15.58 -17.18 -11.88
N GLU A 90 16.36 -16.94 -12.93
CA GLU A 90 17.18 -17.95 -13.61
C GLU A 90 18.37 -18.40 -12.74
N LYS A 91 19.06 -17.47 -12.09
CA LYS A 91 20.25 -17.76 -11.28
C LYS A 91 19.92 -18.43 -9.94
N TYR A 92 18.90 -17.95 -9.23
CA TYR A 92 18.60 -18.35 -7.85
C TYR A 92 17.29 -19.14 -7.68
N GLY A 93 16.44 -19.21 -8.71
CA GLY A 93 15.26 -20.08 -8.73
C GLY A 93 14.10 -19.66 -7.82
N PHE A 94 14.15 -18.49 -7.17
CA PHE A 94 13.03 -18.01 -6.35
C PHE A 94 11.87 -17.48 -7.21
N LYS A 95 10.66 -17.53 -6.63
CA LYS A 95 9.40 -17.15 -7.29
C LYS A 95 8.88 -15.84 -6.69
N GLY A 96 8.66 -14.84 -7.54
CA GLY A 96 8.24 -13.51 -7.12
C GLY A 96 9.38 -12.69 -6.46
N ALA A 97 9.28 -11.37 -6.59
CA ALA A 97 10.30 -10.44 -6.08
C ALA A 97 10.34 -10.37 -4.54
N PHE A 98 9.30 -10.74 -3.83
CA PHE A 98 9.36 -10.73 -2.37
C PHE A 98 10.19 -11.90 -1.82
N ALA A 99 10.31 -13.00 -2.56
CA ALA A 99 11.12 -14.14 -2.11
C ALA A 99 12.63 -13.83 -2.10
N GLY A 100 13.11 -13.01 -3.04
CA GLY A 100 14.53 -12.67 -3.14
C GLY A 100 15.04 -11.85 -1.96
N THR A 101 14.17 -11.11 -1.24
CA THR A 101 14.60 -10.34 -0.06
C THR A 101 15.06 -11.23 1.10
N PHE A 102 14.65 -12.51 1.11
CA PHE A 102 15.03 -13.51 2.12
C PHE A 102 15.89 -14.64 1.55
N ALA A 103 16.28 -14.54 0.27
CA ALA A 103 17.10 -15.57 -0.37
C ALA A 103 18.52 -15.61 0.22
N HIS A 104 19.17 -16.75 0.04
CA HIS A 104 20.61 -16.85 0.24
C HIS A 104 21.32 -16.29 -0.99
N TRP A 105 22.23 -15.34 -0.77
CA TRP A 105 22.96 -14.65 -1.83
C TRP A 105 24.44 -15.03 -1.77
N ASP A 106 25.04 -15.27 -2.93
CA ASP A 106 26.44 -15.69 -3.06
C ASP A 106 27.42 -14.62 -2.54
N SER A 107 27.03 -13.34 -2.62
CA SER A 107 27.81 -12.19 -2.19
C SER A 107 26.92 -11.01 -1.77
N ARG A 108 27.52 -9.95 -1.21
CA ARG A 108 26.79 -8.71 -0.92
C ARG A 108 26.53 -7.91 -2.19
N GLU A 109 27.44 -7.99 -3.15
CA GLU A 109 27.36 -7.40 -4.48
C GLU A 109 26.14 -7.94 -5.25
N GLU A 110 25.88 -9.25 -5.17
CA GLU A 110 24.68 -9.89 -5.71
C GLU A 110 23.39 -9.43 -5.01
N PHE A 111 23.39 -9.45 -3.67
CA PHE A 111 22.24 -8.95 -2.89
C PHE A 111 21.90 -7.51 -3.25
N TRP A 112 22.91 -6.64 -3.37
CA TRP A 112 22.69 -5.24 -3.68
C TRP A 112 22.33 -5.01 -5.15
N GLY A 113 22.78 -5.83 -6.09
CA GLY A 113 22.25 -5.81 -7.45
C GLY A 113 20.76 -6.15 -7.49
N TYR A 114 20.35 -7.16 -6.73
CA TYR A 114 18.95 -7.50 -6.58
C TYR A 114 18.13 -6.38 -5.92
N MET A 115 18.61 -5.87 -4.79
CA MET A 115 17.94 -4.81 -4.04
C MET A 115 17.83 -3.53 -4.87
N ALA A 116 18.90 -3.14 -5.58
CA ALA A 116 18.88 -2.01 -6.50
C ALA A 116 17.85 -2.23 -7.61
N THR A 117 17.79 -3.44 -8.20
CA THR A 117 16.78 -3.78 -9.22
C THR A 117 15.36 -3.64 -8.67
N PHE A 118 15.11 -4.10 -7.45
CA PHE A 118 13.81 -3.98 -6.79
C PHE A 118 13.42 -2.51 -6.59
N LEU A 119 14.28 -1.77 -5.89
CA LEU A 119 14.02 -0.37 -5.57
C LEU A 119 13.83 0.45 -6.85
N HIS A 120 14.72 0.29 -7.83
CA HIS A 120 14.64 0.96 -9.13
C HIS A 120 13.32 0.66 -9.85
N THR A 121 12.90 -0.62 -9.89
CA THR A 121 11.63 -1.02 -10.53
C THR A 121 10.43 -0.28 -9.96
N THR A 122 10.40 -0.09 -8.64
CA THR A 122 9.29 0.60 -7.98
C THR A 122 9.39 2.12 -8.09
N GLN A 123 10.59 2.68 -7.91
CA GLN A 123 10.89 4.11 -8.03
C GLN A 123 10.59 4.63 -9.44
N HIS A 124 10.85 3.83 -10.49
CA HIS A 124 10.70 4.23 -11.90
C HIS A 124 9.45 3.69 -12.60
N ALA A 125 8.63 2.87 -11.94
CA ALA A 125 7.35 2.46 -12.51
C ALA A 125 6.49 3.69 -12.87
N GLU A 126 6.02 3.76 -14.11
CA GLU A 126 5.01 4.76 -14.49
C GLU A 126 3.78 4.66 -13.58
N VAL A 127 3.07 5.78 -13.44
CA VAL A 127 1.82 5.79 -12.68
C VAL A 127 0.82 4.86 -13.36
N ARG A 128 0.36 3.86 -12.62
CA ARG A 128 -0.49 2.80 -13.16
C ARG A 128 -1.92 3.30 -13.38
N LYS A 129 -2.59 2.74 -14.39
CA LYS A 129 -3.96 3.12 -14.76
C LYS A 129 -4.95 3.16 -13.59
N PRO A 130 -4.99 2.19 -12.65
CA PRO A 130 -5.90 2.28 -11.50
C PRO A 130 -5.68 3.51 -10.62
N TYR A 131 -4.44 4.00 -10.49
CA TYR A 131 -4.14 5.23 -9.74
C TYR A 131 -4.64 6.47 -10.49
N LEU A 132 -4.51 6.51 -11.82
CA LEU A 132 -5.05 7.59 -12.65
C LEU A 132 -6.59 7.60 -12.66
N ASP A 133 -7.21 6.42 -12.65
CA ASP A 133 -8.67 6.30 -12.56
C ASP A 133 -9.17 6.73 -11.17
N LEU A 134 -8.44 6.35 -10.11
CA LEU A 134 -8.72 6.82 -8.76
C LEU A 134 -8.59 8.34 -8.63
N ASP A 135 -7.53 8.93 -9.17
CA ASP A 135 -7.33 10.40 -9.22
C ASP A 135 -8.54 11.09 -9.89
N ALA A 136 -8.99 10.56 -11.03
CA ALA A 136 -10.18 11.08 -11.71
C ALA A 136 -11.48 10.91 -10.91
N VAL A 137 -11.62 9.84 -10.11
CA VAL A 137 -12.77 9.62 -9.21
C VAL A 137 -12.76 10.61 -8.04
N LEU A 138 -11.58 11.03 -7.59
CA LEU A 138 -11.39 11.92 -6.43
C LEU A 138 -11.26 13.41 -6.80
N ALA A 139 -11.27 13.75 -8.10
CA ALA A 139 -10.91 15.08 -8.60
C ALA A 139 -11.66 16.25 -7.92
N ASP A 140 -12.94 16.05 -7.57
CA ASP A 140 -13.80 17.07 -6.93
C ASP A 140 -13.99 16.84 -5.43
N LYS A 141 -13.08 16.11 -4.77
CA LYS A 141 -13.18 15.76 -3.36
C LYS A 141 -11.95 16.18 -2.58
N GLU A 142 -12.18 16.62 -1.35
CA GLU A 142 -11.12 16.65 -0.34
C GLU A 142 -10.78 15.20 0.03
N PHE A 143 -9.49 14.87 0.02
CA PHE A 143 -9.07 13.51 0.35
C PHE A 143 -7.69 13.44 0.99
N PHE A 144 -7.44 12.33 1.67
CA PHE A 144 -6.14 11.97 2.20
C PHE A 144 -5.83 10.51 1.88
N VAL A 145 -4.57 10.20 1.63
CA VAL A 145 -4.13 8.84 1.31
C VAL A 145 -3.32 8.26 2.45
N LEU A 146 -3.74 7.10 2.93
CA LEU A 146 -2.96 6.19 3.74
C LEU A 146 -2.58 4.98 2.88
N THR A 147 -1.30 4.60 2.87
CA THR A 147 -0.87 3.45 2.08
C THR A 147 0.11 2.55 2.83
N THR A 148 -0.04 1.25 2.61
CA THR A 148 0.96 0.24 3.00
C THR A 148 1.93 -0.07 1.85
N ASN A 149 1.69 0.47 0.65
CA ASN A 149 2.60 0.31 -0.47
C ASN A 149 3.85 1.18 -0.31
N GLN A 150 4.98 0.59 -0.66
CA GLN A 150 6.30 1.23 -0.63
C GLN A 150 6.72 1.70 -2.04
N ASP A 151 5.86 1.49 -3.05
CA ASP A 151 6.18 1.53 -4.48
C ASP A 151 6.08 2.91 -5.14
N THR A 152 5.95 3.98 -4.36
CA THR A 152 5.96 5.39 -4.78
C THR A 152 4.80 5.86 -5.67
N GLN A 153 3.80 5.02 -5.98
CA GLN A 153 2.75 5.38 -6.93
C GLN A 153 1.95 6.63 -6.53
N PHE A 154 1.53 6.73 -5.26
CA PHE A 154 0.76 7.89 -4.78
C PHE A 154 1.58 9.18 -4.73
N VAL A 155 2.84 9.13 -4.31
CA VAL A 155 3.71 10.33 -4.21
C VAL A 155 4.19 10.85 -5.57
N LYS A 156 3.96 10.10 -6.65
CA LYS A 156 4.11 10.59 -8.02
C LYS A 156 2.91 11.44 -8.48
N LEU A 157 1.75 11.28 -7.85
CA LEU A 157 0.53 12.03 -8.16
C LEU A 157 0.29 13.18 -7.18
N TYR A 158 0.60 12.97 -5.90
CA TYR A 158 0.22 13.88 -4.82
C TYR A 158 1.43 14.34 -4.02
N PRO A 159 1.39 15.57 -3.44
CA PRO A 159 2.43 16.02 -2.53
C PRO A 159 2.50 15.12 -1.28
N GLU A 160 3.67 14.98 -0.69
CA GLU A 160 3.90 14.13 0.50
C GLU A 160 3.04 14.53 1.71
N SER A 161 2.55 15.76 1.77
CA SER A 161 1.62 16.21 2.81
C SER A 161 0.23 15.58 2.70
N LYS A 162 -0.12 14.97 1.56
CA LYS A 162 -1.41 14.31 1.29
C LYS A 162 -1.33 12.78 1.37
N VAL A 163 -0.14 12.22 1.58
CA VAL A 163 0.13 10.78 1.56
C VAL A 163 0.88 10.36 2.82
N ALA A 164 0.35 9.37 3.52
CA ALA A 164 0.98 8.69 4.65
C ALA A 164 1.50 7.31 4.24
N GLN A 165 2.82 7.12 4.22
CA GLN A 165 3.49 5.86 3.88
C GLN A 165 3.90 5.09 5.14
N ILE A 166 2.91 4.55 5.87
CA ILE A 166 3.10 3.98 7.23
C ILE A 166 3.93 2.68 7.28
N GLN A 167 4.20 2.07 6.12
CA GLN A 167 5.09 0.91 5.98
C GLN A 167 6.45 1.24 5.38
N GLY A 168 6.75 2.53 5.22
CA GLY A 168 7.97 3.02 4.61
C GLY A 168 7.85 3.31 3.12
N ASP A 169 8.99 3.67 2.53
CA ASP A 169 9.07 4.21 1.19
C ASP A 169 10.40 3.83 0.53
N HIS A 170 10.34 3.23 -0.66
CA HIS A 170 11.53 2.82 -1.42
C HIS A 170 12.43 3.97 -1.86
N ARG A 171 12.02 5.23 -1.73
CA ARG A 171 12.88 6.40 -1.95
C ARG A 171 13.90 6.62 -0.85
N PHE A 172 13.80 5.91 0.28
CA PHE A 172 14.66 6.14 1.43
C PHE A 172 15.43 4.90 1.88
N PHE A 173 16.65 5.15 2.30
CA PHE A 173 17.48 4.25 3.08
C PHE A 173 17.51 4.66 4.55
N GLN A 174 17.91 3.73 5.39
CA GLN A 174 18.24 3.90 6.81
C GLN A 174 19.49 3.08 7.13
N CYS A 175 20.03 3.25 8.34
CA CYS A 175 21.13 2.42 8.81
C CYS A 175 20.63 1.01 9.14
N SER A 176 21.29 -0.03 8.64
CA SER A 176 20.94 -1.43 8.98
C SER A 176 21.01 -1.74 10.48
N ARG A 177 21.82 -0.98 11.23
CA ARG A 177 21.93 -1.05 12.70
C ARG A 177 21.05 -0.04 13.46
N CYS A 178 20.29 0.79 12.75
CA CYS A 178 19.51 1.88 13.35
C CYS A 178 20.34 2.76 14.32
N CYS A 179 21.59 3.09 13.97
CA CYS A 179 22.49 3.83 14.87
C CYS A 179 22.12 5.32 15.02
N THR A 180 21.33 5.84 14.10
CA THR A 180 20.77 7.19 14.11
C THR A 180 19.31 7.14 13.68
N ASP A 181 18.54 8.15 14.07
CA ASP A 181 17.17 8.37 13.60
C ASP A 181 17.14 9.17 12.29
N GLU A 182 17.91 8.70 11.31
CA GLU A 182 18.03 9.35 10.02
C GLU A 182 17.61 8.39 8.91
N VAL A 183 16.84 8.93 7.98
CA VAL A 183 16.60 8.33 6.67
C VAL A 183 17.21 9.23 5.60
N TRP A 184 17.71 8.63 4.53
CA TRP A 184 18.40 9.36 3.46
C TRP A 184 18.01 8.85 2.09
N ASP A 185 18.36 9.63 1.05
CA ASP A 185 18.01 9.31 -0.33
C ASP A 185 18.50 7.92 -0.75
N ALA A 186 17.60 7.15 -1.34
CA ALA A 186 17.89 5.90 -2.03
C ALA A 186 17.79 6.04 -3.55
N VAL A 187 17.15 7.09 -4.09
CA VAL A 187 16.87 7.19 -5.53
C VAL A 187 18.17 7.33 -6.32
N LYS A 188 19.03 8.28 -5.94
CA LYS A 188 20.28 8.51 -6.68
C LYS A 188 21.27 7.35 -6.54
N PRO A 189 21.56 6.82 -5.34
CA PRO A 189 22.47 5.67 -5.22
C PRO A 189 21.96 4.42 -5.93
N VAL A 190 20.63 4.19 -5.95
CA VAL A 190 20.04 3.07 -6.68
C VAL A 190 20.23 3.23 -8.19
N GLN A 191 20.05 4.43 -8.73
CA GLN A 191 20.34 4.69 -10.14
C GLN A 191 21.82 4.41 -10.48
N GLU A 192 22.75 4.90 -9.66
CA GLU A 192 24.19 4.67 -9.85
C GLU A 192 24.55 3.16 -9.82
N MET A 193 23.93 2.40 -8.91
CA MET A 193 24.09 0.94 -8.85
C MET A 193 23.55 0.24 -10.11
N ILE A 194 22.40 0.67 -10.63
CA ILE A 194 21.79 0.11 -11.84
C ILE A 194 22.66 0.38 -13.07
N ASP A 195 23.12 1.62 -13.23
CA ASP A 195 23.96 2.03 -14.35
C ASP A 195 25.30 1.27 -14.36
N ALA A 196 25.90 1.07 -13.19
CA ALA A 196 27.17 0.36 -13.06
C ALA A 196 27.05 -1.17 -13.21
N MET A 197 25.93 -1.76 -12.78
CA MET A 197 25.66 -3.19 -12.90
C MET A 197 25.35 -3.61 -14.35
N GLY A 198 24.66 -2.75 -15.11
CA GLY A 198 24.19 -3.06 -16.47
C GLY A 198 23.32 -4.32 -16.50
N GLU A 199 23.61 -5.22 -17.45
CA GLU A 199 22.87 -6.49 -17.62
C GLU A 199 23.27 -7.57 -16.59
N GLY A 200 24.32 -7.33 -15.79
CA GLY A 200 24.80 -8.27 -14.77
C GLY A 200 23.87 -8.37 -13.56
N THR A 201 24.21 -9.20 -12.59
CA THR A 201 23.46 -9.38 -11.33
C THR A 201 24.14 -8.75 -10.12
N GLU A 202 25.36 -8.25 -10.28
CA GLU A 202 26.24 -7.75 -9.21
C GLU A 202 26.50 -6.25 -9.35
N VAL A 203 26.44 -5.52 -8.23
CA VAL A 203 26.94 -4.14 -8.18
C VAL A 203 28.43 -4.11 -7.80
N PRO A 204 29.21 -3.13 -8.27
CA PRO A 204 30.54 -2.88 -7.74
C PRO A 204 30.52 -2.69 -6.22
N LYS A 205 31.48 -3.30 -5.52
CA LYS A 205 31.53 -3.34 -4.06
C LYS A 205 31.56 -1.95 -3.41
N GLU A 206 32.21 -1.00 -4.09
CA GLU A 206 32.34 0.40 -3.68
C GLU A 206 31.01 1.17 -3.73
N LEU A 207 30.03 0.69 -4.50
CA LEU A 207 28.70 1.29 -4.59
C LEU A 207 27.72 0.76 -3.55
N ILE A 208 28.10 -0.27 -2.77
CA ILE A 208 27.28 -0.75 -1.66
C ILE A 208 27.10 0.39 -0.64
N PRO A 209 25.87 0.91 -0.45
CA PRO A 209 25.65 2.11 0.35
C PRO A 209 25.92 1.83 1.83
N ARG A 210 26.55 2.79 2.52
CA ARG A 210 26.94 2.69 3.92
C ARG A 210 26.52 3.91 4.72
N CYS A 211 26.18 3.69 5.98
CA CYS A 211 25.91 4.73 6.95
C CYS A 211 27.18 5.54 7.22
N SER A 212 27.10 6.86 7.06
CA SER A 212 28.20 7.80 7.33
C SER A 212 28.64 7.83 8.80
N HIS A 213 27.75 7.46 9.73
CA HIS A 213 28.02 7.51 11.18
C HIS A 213 28.77 6.28 11.69
N CYS A 214 28.38 5.06 11.26
CA CYS A 214 28.94 3.81 11.82
C CYS A 214 29.55 2.85 10.79
N GLY A 215 29.49 3.17 9.49
CA GLY A 215 30.04 2.35 8.40
C GLY A 215 29.25 1.06 8.08
N ALA A 216 28.17 0.76 8.82
CA ALA A 216 27.28 -0.35 8.50
C ALA A 216 26.59 -0.13 7.14
N GLU A 217 26.20 -1.21 6.47
CA GLU A 217 25.46 -1.10 5.22
C GLU A 217 24.12 -0.36 5.42
N ALA A 218 23.65 0.29 4.35
CA ALA A 218 22.31 0.83 4.34
C ALA A 218 21.27 -0.30 4.34
N PHE A 219 20.03 0.06 4.58
CA PHE A 219 18.88 -0.82 4.57
C PHE A 219 17.69 -0.01 4.04
N PRO A 220 16.83 -0.54 3.15
CA PRO A 220 15.66 0.21 2.68
C PRO A 220 14.75 0.60 3.86
N TRP A 221 14.31 1.85 3.93
CA TRP A 221 13.44 2.32 5.03
C TRP A 221 12.00 1.84 4.82
N VAL A 222 11.78 0.56 5.10
CA VAL A 222 10.52 -0.13 4.87
C VAL A 222 10.32 -1.32 5.80
N ARG A 223 9.06 -1.59 6.14
CA ARG A 223 8.68 -2.80 6.87
C ARG A 223 8.68 -4.02 5.95
N GLY A 224 9.17 -5.15 6.49
CA GLY A 224 9.11 -6.45 5.82
C GLY A 224 10.49 -7.02 5.51
N TYR A 225 11.52 -6.20 5.32
CA TYR A 225 12.87 -6.69 4.99
C TYR A 225 13.75 -6.99 6.21
N GLY A 226 13.28 -6.72 7.43
CA GLY A 226 14.09 -6.72 8.65
C GLY A 226 13.90 -5.45 9.49
N ASN A 227 14.99 -4.74 9.78
CA ASN A 227 15.02 -3.61 10.71
C ASN A 227 14.37 -2.35 10.13
N PHE A 228 13.08 -2.16 10.38
CA PHE A 228 12.37 -0.92 10.01
C PHE A 228 12.53 0.14 11.10
N LEU A 229 13.14 1.28 10.79
CA LEU A 229 13.35 2.38 11.72
C LEU A 229 12.02 3.12 11.98
N THR A 230 11.59 3.10 13.23
CA THR A 230 10.35 3.75 13.69
C THR A 230 10.62 5.02 14.50
N GLY A 231 11.44 5.93 13.96
CA GLY A 231 11.69 7.24 14.58
C GLY A 231 10.96 8.38 13.87
N LYS A 232 11.58 9.55 13.74
CA LYS A 232 10.89 10.80 13.35
C LYS A 232 10.01 10.68 12.10
N LYS A 233 10.55 10.16 10.98
CA LYS A 233 9.76 10.04 9.74
C LYS A 233 8.58 9.09 9.90
N TYR A 234 8.77 7.98 10.62
CA TYR A 234 7.68 7.04 10.92
C TYR A 234 6.56 7.70 11.71
N GLU A 235 6.91 8.44 12.77
CA GLU A 235 5.96 9.18 13.59
C GLU A 235 5.21 10.24 12.76
N GLU A 236 5.90 10.94 11.87
CA GLU A 236 5.30 11.91 10.95
C GLU A 236 4.25 11.26 10.03
N GLU A 237 4.52 10.08 9.45
CA GLU A 237 3.53 9.41 8.58
C GLU A 237 2.25 9.04 9.36
N TYR A 238 2.36 8.56 10.60
CA TYR A 238 1.20 8.27 11.45
C TYR A 238 0.50 9.53 11.98
N GLN A 239 1.25 10.63 12.18
CA GLN A 239 0.71 11.91 12.60
C GLN A 239 -0.19 12.51 11.51
N LYS A 240 0.24 12.49 10.24
CA LYS A 240 -0.56 13.00 9.11
C LYS A 240 -1.96 12.35 9.05
N THR A 241 -2.03 11.02 9.15
CA THR A 241 -3.31 10.30 9.13
C THR A 241 -4.17 10.65 10.35
N SER A 242 -3.56 10.76 11.52
CA SER A 242 -4.25 11.11 12.76
C SER A 242 -4.85 12.51 12.70
N ASP A 243 -4.06 13.49 12.25
CA ASP A 243 -4.48 14.88 12.14
C ASP A 243 -5.63 15.02 11.15
N TYR A 244 -5.54 14.35 9.99
CA TYR A 244 -6.61 14.39 8.99
C TYR A 244 -7.91 13.79 9.53
N ILE A 245 -7.87 12.61 10.15
CA ILE A 245 -9.09 12.00 10.71
C ILE A 245 -9.70 12.90 11.79
N LEU A 246 -8.89 13.44 12.70
CA LEU A 246 -9.38 14.26 13.80
C LEU A 246 -9.94 15.61 13.32
N ALA A 247 -9.37 16.20 12.27
CA ALA A 247 -9.85 17.43 11.67
C ALA A 247 -11.23 17.27 11.01
N HIS A 248 -11.50 16.10 10.42
CA HIS A 248 -12.74 15.82 9.68
C HIS A 248 -13.74 14.92 10.42
N LYS A 249 -13.50 14.58 11.70
CA LYS A 249 -14.29 13.56 12.45
C LYS A 249 -15.79 13.85 12.58
N ASP A 250 -16.20 15.11 12.42
CA ASP A 250 -17.58 15.58 12.50
C ASP A 250 -18.19 15.83 11.09
N GLU A 251 -17.49 15.46 10.03
CA GLU A 251 -17.92 15.53 8.63
C GLU A 251 -18.32 14.14 8.10
N LYS A 252 -18.90 14.09 6.89
CA LYS A 252 -19.18 12.83 6.21
C LYS A 252 -17.92 12.26 5.57
N ILE A 253 -17.23 11.37 6.28
CA ILE A 253 -16.03 10.70 5.78
C ILE A 253 -16.40 9.41 5.02
N LEU A 254 -15.90 9.25 3.80
CA LEU A 254 -15.84 7.95 3.13
C LEU A 254 -14.46 7.31 3.34
N PHE A 255 -14.42 6.14 3.97
CA PHE A 255 -13.24 5.28 3.99
C PHE A 255 -13.24 4.36 2.78
N LEU A 256 -12.28 4.54 1.88
CA LEU A 256 -12.13 3.79 0.64
C LEU A 256 -10.92 2.85 0.71
N GLU A 257 -11.17 1.56 0.96
CA GLU A 257 -10.15 0.50 1.02
C GLU A 257 -9.94 -0.14 -0.36
N LEU A 258 -8.70 -0.13 -0.86
CA LEU A 258 -8.35 -0.65 -2.19
C LEU A 258 -7.23 -1.69 -2.09
N GLY A 259 -7.62 -2.96 -2.22
CA GLY A 259 -6.69 -4.08 -2.39
C GLY A 259 -5.87 -4.42 -1.15
N VAL A 260 -6.43 -4.26 0.05
CA VAL A 260 -5.78 -4.68 1.29
C VAL A 260 -5.87 -6.20 1.41
N GLY A 261 -4.71 -6.85 1.38
CA GLY A 261 -4.55 -8.30 1.54
C GLY A 261 -4.62 -8.77 3.00
N ARG A 262 -4.44 -10.08 3.22
CA ARG A 262 -4.41 -10.66 4.57
C ARG A 262 -3.05 -10.64 5.28
N LEU A 263 -1.99 -10.24 4.59
CA LEU A 263 -0.67 -10.10 5.22
C LEU A 263 -0.67 -9.00 6.28
N THR A 264 -1.27 -7.85 5.99
CA THR A 264 -1.18 -6.64 6.81
C THR A 264 -2.52 -5.90 7.00
N PRO A 265 -3.62 -6.60 7.31
CA PRO A 265 -4.96 -6.02 7.43
C PRO A 265 -5.10 -5.02 8.60
N MET A 266 -4.26 -5.19 9.63
CA MET A 266 -4.25 -4.36 10.85
C MET A 266 -3.84 -2.90 10.60
N PHE A 267 -3.33 -2.56 9.41
CA PHE A 267 -2.86 -1.20 9.13
C PHE A 267 -3.89 -0.31 8.41
N ILE A 268 -4.85 -0.91 7.70
CA ILE A 268 -5.86 -0.16 6.92
C ILE A 268 -7.25 -0.75 7.14
N GLN A 269 -7.48 -2.01 6.75
CA GLN A 269 -8.83 -2.60 6.71
C GLN A 269 -9.48 -2.62 8.10
N GLU A 270 -8.83 -3.22 9.10
CA GLU A 270 -9.43 -3.31 10.45
C GLU A 270 -9.52 -1.95 11.17
N PRO A 271 -8.52 -1.05 11.09
CA PRO A 271 -8.67 0.32 11.58
C PRO A 271 -9.82 1.07 10.91
N PHE A 272 -10.01 0.94 9.59
CA PHE A 272 -11.13 1.57 8.89
C PHE A 272 -12.46 1.02 9.39
N TRP A 273 -12.58 -0.30 9.62
CA TRP A 273 -13.78 -0.88 10.24
C TRP A 273 -14.04 -0.32 11.65
N ALA A 274 -13.00 -0.21 12.48
CA ALA A 274 -13.11 0.33 13.83
C ALA A 274 -13.54 1.80 13.82
N LEU A 275 -12.97 2.61 12.91
CA LEU A 275 -13.33 4.01 12.73
C LEU A 275 -14.77 4.15 12.23
N VAL A 276 -15.18 3.36 11.25
CA VAL A 276 -16.55 3.42 10.72
C VAL A 276 -17.55 3.03 11.80
N ASN A 277 -17.24 2.00 12.59
CA ASN A 277 -18.10 1.59 13.70
C ASN A 277 -18.23 2.68 14.78
N SER A 278 -17.17 3.46 15.03
CA SER A 278 -17.10 4.44 16.12
C SER A 278 -17.58 5.85 15.73
N LEU A 279 -17.45 6.22 14.45
CA LEU A 279 -17.82 7.54 13.94
C LEU A 279 -19.16 7.43 13.20
N PRO A 280 -20.21 8.18 13.60
CA PRO A 280 -21.56 7.96 13.07
C PRO A 280 -21.74 8.43 11.62
N GLN A 281 -21.02 9.47 11.19
CA GLN A 281 -21.18 10.07 9.86
C GLN A 281 -20.27 9.47 8.80
N THR A 282 -19.75 8.27 9.02
CA THR A 282 -18.79 7.66 8.08
C THR A 282 -19.41 6.54 7.28
N THR A 283 -18.96 6.39 6.04
CA THR A 283 -19.28 5.25 5.17
C THR A 283 -18.01 4.50 4.78
N TYR A 284 -18.19 3.27 4.28
CA TYR A 284 -17.09 2.38 3.94
C TYR A 284 -17.28 1.81 2.54
N ILE A 285 -16.21 1.77 1.75
CA ILE A 285 -16.14 0.99 0.52
C ILE A 285 -14.86 0.17 0.56
N SER A 286 -14.94 -1.13 0.26
CA SER A 286 -13.77 -1.94 -0.07
C SER A 286 -13.88 -2.53 -1.46
N VAL A 287 -12.77 -2.52 -2.20
CA VAL A 287 -12.65 -3.22 -3.48
C VAL A 287 -11.48 -4.17 -3.42
N ASN A 288 -11.74 -5.46 -3.65
CA ASN A 288 -10.72 -6.49 -3.65
C ASN A 288 -11.10 -7.61 -4.64
N LYS A 289 -10.11 -8.22 -5.30
CA LYS A 289 -10.38 -9.28 -6.29
C LYS A 289 -10.76 -10.62 -5.66
N ASP A 290 -10.30 -10.88 -4.43
CA ASP A 290 -10.35 -12.21 -3.81
C ASP A 290 -11.53 -12.37 -2.84
N TYR A 291 -12.03 -11.28 -2.25
CA TYR A 291 -13.09 -11.30 -1.25
C TYR A 291 -13.86 -9.97 -1.13
N ALA A 292 -15.09 -10.03 -0.62
CA ALA A 292 -15.90 -8.88 -0.23
C ALA A 292 -16.17 -8.88 1.29
N PHE A 293 -15.15 -8.61 2.11
CA PHE A 293 -15.32 -8.58 3.56
C PHE A 293 -15.98 -7.28 4.03
N LEU A 294 -17.25 -7.39 4.42
CA LEU A 294 -18.00 -6.32 5.08
C LEU A 294 -18.43 -6.77 6.48
N PRO A 295 -17.92 -6.16 7.56
CA PRO A 295 -18.35 -6.48 8.92
C PRO A 295 -19.84 -6.24 9.12
N GLU A 296 -20.49 -7.15 9.85
CA GLU A 296 -21.93 -7.05 10.21
C GLU A 296 -22.22 -5.72 10.92
N ALA A 297 -21.32 -5.24 11.78
CA ALA A 297 -21.48 -4.01 12.55
C ALA A 297 -21.56 -2.73 11.69
N ILE A 298 -21.10 -2.76 10.43
CA ILE A 298 -21.11 -1.61 9.53
C ILE A 298 -21.88 -1.88 8.23
N GLU A 299 -22.67 -2.94 8.17
CA GLU A 299 -23.32 -3.41 6.94
C GLU A 299 -24.32 -2.42 6.33
N ASP A 300 -24.89 -1.51 7.14
CA ASP A 300 -25.82 -0.46 6.66
C ASP A 300 -25.11 0.78 6.12
N ARG A 301 -23.78 0.88 6.32
CA ARG A 301 -22.95 2.03 5.93
C ARG A 301 -21.78 1.63 5.03
N GLY A 302 -21.68 0.35 4.69
CA GLY A 302 -20.57 -0.21 3.95
C GLY A 302 -20.98 -0.87 2.65
N LEU A 303 -20.03 -0.92 1.72
CA LEU A 303 -20.12 -1.63 0.45
C LEU A 303 -18.82 -2.40 0.23
N ALA A 304 -18.89 -3.71 -0.02
CA ALA A 304 -17.73 -4.52 -0.34
C ALA A 304 -17.90 -5.14 -1.73
N ILE A 305 -17.00 -4.78 -2.65
CA ILE A 305 -17.03 -5.19 -4.05
C ILE A 305 -15.93 -6.23 -4.28
N GLN A 306 -16.33 -7.44 -4.68
CA GLN A 306 -15.41 -8.48 -5.11
C GLN A 306 -15.20 -8.44 -6.62
N ALA A 307 -14.18 -7.70 -7.08
CA ALA A 307 -13.85 -7.55 -8.50
C ALA A 307 -12.42 -7.02 -8.69
N ASP A 308 -11.95 -7.02 -9.95
CA ASP A 308 -10.69 -6.35 -10.31
C ASP A 308 -10.79 -4.83 -10.02
N ILE A 309 -9.82 -4.31 -9.27
CA ILE A 309 -9.83 -2.91 -8.82
C ILE A 309 -9.72 -1.93 -10.01
N GLY A 310 -8.91 -2.28 -11.02
CA GLY A 310 -8.75 -1.46 -12.21
C GLY A 310 -10.06 -1.33 -12.98
N LYS A 311 -10.79 -2.45 -13.13
CA LYS A 311 -12.11 -2.48 -13.76
C LYS A 311 -13.14 -1.66 -12.96
N VAL A 312 -13.21 -1.84 -11.64
CA VAL A 312 -14.15 -1.09 -10.78
C VAL A 312 -13.91 0.41 -10.87
N LEU A 313 -12.66 0.87 -10.73
CA LEU A 313 -12.35 2.31 -10.79
C LEU A 313 -12.62 2.89 -12.17
N GLU A 314 -12.37 2.15 -13.24
CA GLU A 314 -12.74 2.56 -14.59
C GLU A 314 -14.25 2.71 -14.77
N ASP A 315 -15.03 1.78 -14.24
CA ASP A 315 -16.49 1.79 -14.32
C ASP A 315 -17.09 2.93 -13.49
N VAL A 316 -16.60 3.14 -12.26
CA VAL A 316 -16.99 4.27 -11.40
C VAL A 316 -16.68 5.59 -12.10
N ARG A 317 -15.46 5.77 -12.62
CA ARG A 317 -15.06 6.97 -13.38
C ARG A 317 -15.97 7.20 -14.57
N SER A 318 -16.31 6.14 -15.31
CA SER A 318 -17.18 6.23 -16.49
C SER A 318 -18.61 6.59 -16.10
N GLU A 319 -19.12 6.03 -15.02
CA GLU A 319 -20.46 6.32 -14.49
C GLU A 319 -20.57 7.75 -13.94
N MET A 320 -19.52 8.26 -13.29
CA MET A 320 -19.44 9.68 -12.88
C MET A 320 -19.53 10.61 -14.08
N LYS A 321 -18.80 10.32 -15.18
CA LYS A 321 -18.83 11.14 -16.41
C LYS A 321 -20.20 11.19 -17.07
N LYS A 322 -20.90 10.04 -17.18
CA LYS A 322 -22.25 9.99 -17.75
C LYS A 322 -23.22 10.91 -17.00
N LYS A 323 -23.14 10.92 -15.67
CA LYS A 323 -24.00 11.75 -14.82
C LYS A 323 -23.67 13.24 -14.90
N VAL A 324 -22.43 13.63 -15.27
CA VAL A 324 -22.08 15.04 -15.53
C VAL A 324 -22.67 15.52 -16.86
N THR A 325 -22.68 14.68 -17.89
CA THR A 325 -23.25 15.03 -19.21
C THR A 325 -24.77 15.03 -19.29
N ALA A 326 -25.46 14.48 -18.28
CA ALA A 326 -26.92 14.35 -18.24
C ALA A 326 -27.63 15.48 -17.47
N VAL A 327 -26.87 16.45 -16.93
CA VAL A 327 -27.33 17.63 -16.19
C VAL A 327 -27.16 18.87 -17.06
#